data_AF-A0A2S8PJM3-F1
#
_entry.id   AF-A0A2S8PJM3-F1
#
_cell.length_a   1.000
_cell.length_b   1.000
_cell.length_c   1.000
_cell.angle_alpha   90.00
_cell.angle_beta   90.00
_cell.angle_gamma   90.00
#
_symmetry.space_group_name_H-M   'P 1'
#
loop_
_entity.id
_entity.type
_entity.pdbx_description
1 polymer ?
#
loop_
_entity_poly.entity_id
_entity_poly.type
_entity_poly.pdbx_seq_one_letter_code
_entity_poly.pdbx_strand_id
1 'polypeptide(L)'
;MLDRRCSYGHYHGVLGRKFLTDSTPLATSAITMAIATICFLPFLNFPSSGISQTTLTTAWICIFFMGTFGAVLTFLWWNQGIQKVGANRTSVFFNLVPVVTLMISVLMGQPVGWVQIVGTFMVILGVVTAVRTKRTGPSRNHGQKPTITAPGPNN
;
A
#
# COMPACT_ATOMS: atom_id res chain seq x y z
N MET A 1 -4.52 25.19 -20.27
CA MET A 1 -4.61 24.67 -18.88
C MET A 1 -4.59 23.14 -18.74
N LEU A 2 -4.56 22.35 -19.84
CA LEU A 2 -4.55 20.88 -19.79
C LEU A 2 -3.15 20.23 -19.65
N ASP A 3 -2.09 20.98 -19.95
CA ASP A 3 -0.71 20.47 -20.01
C ASP A 3 -0.10 20.14 -18.63
N ARG A 4 -0.53 20.82 -17.56
CA ARG A 4 0.05 20.60 -16.22
C ARG A 4 -0.32 19.24 -15.59
N ARG A 5 -1.38 18.56 -16.04
CA ARG A 5 -1.77 17.25 -15.48
C ARG A 5 -0.90 16.10 -15.98
N CYS A 6 -0.26 16.21 -17.15
CA CYS A 6 0.61 15.17 -17.71
C CYS A 6 2.03 15.19 -17.11
N SER A 7 2.49 16.33 -16.61
CA SER A 7 3.82 16.44 -16.02
C SER A 7 3.90 15.74 -14.66
N TYR A 8 2.95 15.96 -13.75
CA TYR A 8 2.95 15.31 -12.42
C TYR A 8 2.90 13.77 -12.47
N GLY A 9 2.31 13.17 -13.51
CA GLY A 9 2.29 11.72 -13.71
C GLY A 9 3.66 11.11 -14.04
N HIS A 10 4.52 11.86 -14.75
CA HIS A 10 5.88 11.40 -15.09
C HIS A 10 6.83 11.53 -13.91
N TYR A 11 6.71 12.60 -13.12
CA TYR A 11 7.59 12.82 -11.95
C TYR A 11 7.40 11.74 -10.88
N HIS A 12 6.17 11.36 -10.53
CA HIS A 12 5.95 10.31 -9.53
C HIS A 12 6.21 8.88 -10.07
N GLY A 13 5.99 8.62 -11.36
CA GLY A 13 6.12 7.28 -11.95
C GLY A 13 7.55 6.87 -12.36
N VAL A 14 8.42 7.84 -12.68
CA VAL A 14 9.80 7.59 -13.12
C VAL A 14 10.80 7.74 -11.97
N LEU A 15 10.56 8.64 -11.02
CA LEU A 15 11.48 8.87 -9.90
C LEU A 15 11.44 7.72 -8.87
N GLY A 16 10.26 7.11 -8.67
CA GLY A 16 10.15 5.88 -7.89
C GLY A 16 10.87 4.71 -8.57
N ARG A 17 10.67 4.52 -9.88
CA ARG A 17 11.25 3.36 -10.57
C ARG A 17 12.77 3.38 -10.61
N LYS A 18 13.45 4.52 -10.70
CA LYS A 18 14.92 4.54 -10.72
C LYS A 18 15.59 4.22 -9.37
N PHE A 19 14.92 4.42 -8.25
CA PHE A 19 15.43 3.99 -6.93
C PHE A 19 14.96 2.58 -6.52
N LEU A 20 13.94 2.03 -7.20
CA LEU A 20 13.32 0.74 -6.88
C LEU A 20 13.71 -0.41 -7.82
N THR A 21 14.49 -0.17 -8.88
CA THR A 21 14.79 -1.19 -9.89
C THR A 21 15.94 -2.13 -9.51
N ASP A 22 16.84 -1.72 -8.60
CA ASP A 22 17.99 -2.55 -8.15
C ASP A 22 17.99 -2.87 -6.64
N SER A 23 16.95 -2.47 -5.91
CA SER A 23 16.87 -2.66 -4.46
C SER A 23 15.93 -3.81 -4.13
N THR A 24 16.43 -4.80 -3.39
CA THR A 24 15.62 -5.89 -2.83
C THR A 24 14.38 -5.30 -2.13
N PRO A 25 13.19 -5.93 -2.24
CA PRO A 25 11.96 -5.50 -1.54
C PRO A 25 12.16 -5.26 -0.02
N LEU A 26 13.19 -5.91 0.54
CA LEU A 26 13.68 -5.73 1.90
C LEU A 26 14.24 -4.32 2.17
N ALA A 27 15.04 -3.77 1.24
CA ALA A 27 15.68 -2.47 1.37
C ALA A 27 14.67 -1.32 1.34
N THR A 28 13.66 -1.39 0.46
CA THR A 28 12.59 -0.39 0.42
C THR A 28 11.80 -0.38 1.73
N SER A 29 11.48 -1.57 2.26
CA SER A 29 10.78 -1.70 3.53
C SER A 29 11.62 -1.16 4.69
N ALA A 30 12.91 -1.49 4.73
CA ALA A 30 13.84 -1.01 5.75
C ALA A 30 13.96 0.52 5.75
N ILE A 31 14.05 1.15 4.57
CA ILE A 31 14.11 2.61 4.43
C ILE A 31 12.80 3.25 4.93
N THR A 32 11.63 2.72 4.55
CA THR A 32 10.36 3.26 5.06
C THR A 32 10.21 3.11 6.57
N MET A 33 10.68 2.00 7.15
CA MET A 33 10.67 1.79 8.60
C MET A 33 11.64 2.73 9.33
N ALA A 34 12.82 2.97 8.75
CA ALA A 34 13.80 3.92 9.29
C ALA A 34 13.25 5.35 9.27
N ILE A 35 12.67 5.78 8.15
CA ILE A 35 12.05 7.11 8.02
C ILE A 35 10.88 7.23 9.00
N ALA A 36 10.02 6.22 9.11
CA ALA A 36 8.90 6.22 10.06
C ALA A 36 9.40 6.38 11.51
N THR A 37 10.47 5.68 11.87
CA THR A 37 11.08 5.76 13.21
C THR A 37 11.58 7.16 13.51
N ILE A 38 12.30 7.78 12.56
CA ILE A 38 12.83 9.15 12.71
C ILE A 38 11.70 10.17 12.81
N CYS A 39 10.64 10.02 12.02
CA CYS A 39 9.47 10.92 12.07
C CYS A 39 8.64 10.75 13.34
N PHE A 40 8.63 9.56 13.96
CA PHE A 40 7.88 9.32 15.21
C PHE A 40 8.63 9.82 16.44
N LEU A 41 9.97 9.85 16.38
CA LEU A 41 10.85 10.32 17.45
C LEU A 41 10.44 11.69 18.05
N PRO A 42 10.13 12.75 17.28
CA PRO A 42 9.70 14.04 17.83
C PRO A 42 8.28 14.04 18.44
N PHE A 43 7.46 13.01 18.18
CA PHE A 43 6.12 12.87 18.78
C PHE A 43 6.13 12.06 20.09
N LEU A 44 7.29 11.51 20.47
CA LEU A 44 7.46 10.83 21.74
C LEU A 44 7.42 11.87 22.87
N ASN A 45 6.29 11.91 23.56
CA ASN A 45 6.15 12.67 24.80
C ASN A 45 6.79 11.84 25.91
N PHE A 46 7.92 12.31 26.46
CA PHE A 46 8.52 11.68 27.63
C PHE A 46 7.67 12.02 28.87
N PRO A 47 7.01 11.04 29.51
CA PRO A 47 6.31 11.32 30.76
C PRO A 47 7.33 11.78 31.81
N SER A 48 7.09 12.95 32.42
CA SER A 48 7.92 13.52 33.49
C SER A 48 7.83 12.74 34.80
N SER A 49 6.83 11.85 34.93
CA SER A 49 6.76 10.84 35.98
C SER A 49 7.60 9.62 35.59
N GLY A 50 8.58 9.27 36.41
CA GLY A 50 9.48 8.14 36.17
C GLY A 50 8.76 6.88 35.70
N ILE A 51 9.21 6.33 34.56
CA ILE A 51 8.63 5.13 33.97
C ILE A 51 9.04 3.94 34.85
N SER A 52 8.06 3.25 35.44
CA SER A 52 8.35 2.02 36.19
C SER A 52 8.96 0.98 35.24
N GLN A 53 10.04 0.32 35.66
CA GLN A 53 10.75 -0.68 34.83
C GLN A 53 9.83 -1.82 34.37
N THR A 54 8.80 -2.15 35.14
CA THR A 54 7.80 -3.18 34.80
C THR A 54 6.95 -2.80 33.59
N THR A 55 6.64 -1.50 33.44
CA THR A 55 5.93 -0.97 32.28
C THR A 55 6.81 -0.98 31.03
N LEU A 56 8.11 -0.72 31.19
CA LEU A 56 9.06 -0.70 30.08
C LEU A 56 9.24 -2.09 29.45
N THR A 57 9.46 -3.13 30.27
CA THR A 57 9.61 -4.51 29.77
C THR A 57 8.35 -4.99 29.04
N THR A 58 7.17 -4.71 29.61
CA THR A 58 5.89 -5.08 28.99
C THR A 58 5.69 -4.34 27.66
N ALA A 59 6.02 -3.04 27.60
CA ALA A 59 5.92 -2.25 26.37
C ALA A 59 6.83 -2.81 25.27
N TRP A 60 8.08 -3.15 25.58
CA TRP A 60 9.00 -3.76 24.61
C TRP A 60 8.48 -5.11 24.10
N ILE A 61 7.93 -5.95 24.98
CA ILE A 61 7.33 -7.24 24.59
C ILE A 61 6.11 -7.01 23.68
N CYS A 62 5.23 -6.07 24.01
CA CYS A 62 4.07 -5.74 23.17
C CYS A 62 4.49 -5.21 21.79
N ILE A 63 5.51 -4.34 21.73
CA ILE A 63 6.06 -3.81 20.48
C ILE A 63 6.66 -4.96 19.65
N PHE A 64 7.44 -5.83 20.27
CA PHE A 64 8.04 -6.96 19.58
C PHE A 64 6.97 -7.93 19.07
N PHE A 65 5.95 -8.22 19.88
CA PHE A 65 4.84 -9.08 19.50
C PHE A 65 4.03 -8.49 18.34
N MET A 66 3.61 -7.22 18.43
CA MET A 66 2.88 -6.54 17.35
C MET A 66 3.71 -6.34 16.10
N GLY A 67 5.00 -6.02 16.23
CA GLY A 67 5.90 -5.88 15.08
C GLY A 67 6.10 -7.21 14.37
N THR A 68 6.37 -8.28 15.11
CA THR A 68 6.65 -9.59 14.51
C THR A 68 5.38 -10.24 13.99
N PHE A 69 4.36 -10.44 14.82
CA PHE A 69 3.11 -11.06 14.37
C PHE A 69 2.30 -10.14 13.47
N GLY A 70 2.18 -8.87 13.82
CA GLY A 70 1.38 -7.91 13.05
C GLY A 70 2.01 -7.57 11.70
N ALA A 71 3.34 -7.44 11.59
CA ALA A 71 3.98 -7.14 10.30
C ALA A 71 4.33 -8.41 9.52
N VAL A 72 5.07 -9.37 10.11
CA VAL A 72 5.60 -10.53 9.36
C VAL A 72 4.48 -11.44 8.90
N LEU A 73 3.54 -11.78 9.78
CA LEU A 73 2.44 -12.69 9.44
C LEU A 73 1.51 -12.06 8.40
N THR A 74 1.17 -10.78 8.58
CA THR A 74 0.39 -10.00 7.61
C THR A 74 1.11 -9.93 6.27
N PHE A 75 2.42 -9.68 6.25
CA PHE A 75 3.19 -9.59 5.01
C PHE A 75 3.26 -10.94 4.28
N LEU A 76 3.43 -12.04 5.02
CA LEU A 76 3.39 -13.39 4.46
C LEU A 76 2.02 -13.70 3.85
N TRP A 77 0.92 -13.46 4.58
CA TRP A 77 -0.43 -13.66 4.06
C TRP A 77 -0.75 -12.73 2.90
N TRP A 78 -0.25 -11.50 2.93
CA TRP A 78 -0.40 -10.54 1.84
C TRP A 78 0.27 -11.05 0.57
N ASN A 79 1.53 -11.52 0.67
CA ASN A 79 2.26 -12.08 -0.47
C ASN A 79 1.60 -13.35 -1.00
N GLN A 80 1.09 -14.23 -0.14
CA GLN A 80 0.32 -15.40 -0.57
C GLN A 80 -1.02 -15.02 -1.21
N GLY A 81 -1.73 -14.04 -0.65
CA GLY A 81 -2.99 -13.53 -1.17
C GLY A 81 -2.84 -12.89 -2.55
N ILE A 82 -1.76 -12.13 -2.77
CA ILE A 82 -1.39 -11.61 -4.08
C ILE A 82 -1.10 -12.75 -5.07
N GLN A 83 -0.35 -13.78 -4.66
CA GLN A 83 -0.04 -14.91 -5.54
C GLN A 83 -1.29 -15.70 -5.95
N LYS A 84 -2.26 -15.87 -5.04
CA LYS A 84 -3.49 -16.63 -5.32
C LYS A 84 -4.57 -15.82 -6.06
N VAL A 85 -4.79 -14.56 -5.67
CA VAL A 85 -5.94 -13.74 -6.12
C VAL A 85 -5.53 -12.67 -7.14
N GLY A 86 -4.23 -12.37 -7.25
CA GLY A 86 -3.66 -11.37 -8.14
C GLY A 86 -3.71 -9.95 -7.57
N ALA A 87 -2.62 -9.20 -7.73
CA ALA A 87 -2.42 -7.87 -7.12
C ALA A 87 -3.56 -6.87 -7.39
N ASN A 88 -4.20 -6.95 -8.56
CA ASN A 88 -5.31 -6.07 -8.91
C ASN A 88 -6.53 -6.29 -8.02
N ARG A 89 -6.88 -7.54 -7.72
CA ARG A 89 -8.02 -7.87 -6.85
C ARG A 89 -7.68 -7.59 -5.38
N THR A 90 -6.45 -7.91 -4.95
CA THR A 90 -6.00 -7.64 -3.57
C THR A 90 -6.07 -6.15 -3.23
N SER A 91 -5.77 -5.26 -4.19
CA SER A 91 -5.88 -3.80 -3.98
C SER A 91 -7.32 -3.32 -3.71
N VAL A 92 -8.34 -4.02 -4.21
CA VAL A 92 -9.75 -3.67 -3.98
C VAL A 92 -10.16 -4.03 -2.54
N PHE A 93 -9.55 -5.04 -1.91
CA PHE A 93 -9.81 -5.37 -0.51
C PHE A 93 -9.38 -4.27 0.46
N PHE A 94 -8.31 -3.52 0.16
CA PHE A 94 -7.93 -2.37 0.98
C PHE A 94 -9.00 -1.27 1.00
N ASN A 95 -9.77 -1.14 -0.08
CA ASN A 95 -10.87 -0.19 -0.15
C ASN A 95 -12.05 -0.58 0.75
N LEU A 96 -12.18 -1.87 1.08
CA LEU A 96 -13.19 -2.39 1.99
C LEU A 96 -12.81 -2.21 3.47
N VAL A 97 -11.52 -2.07 3.78
CA VAL A 97 -11.02 -1.85 5.15
C VAL A 97 -11.78 -0.74 5.89
N PRO A 98 -11.90 0.51 5.39
CA PRO A 98 -12.61 1.56 6.11
C PRO A 98 -14.10 1.25 6.33
N VAL A 99 -14.75 0.57 5.38
CA VAL A 99 -16.17 0.18 5.50
C VAL A 99 -16.34 -0.86 6.61
N VAL A 100 -15.49 -1.89 6.63
CA VAL A 100 -15.50 -2.94 7.66
C VAL A 100 -15.14 -2.35 9.02
N THR A 101 -14.14 -1.46 9.09
CA THR A 101 -13.78 -0.75 10.33
C THR A 101 -14.96 0.03 10.90
N LEU A 102 -15.68 0.78 10.07
CA LEU A 102 -16.87 1.53 10.50
C LEU A 102 -17.96 0.58 11.01
N MET A 103 -18.21 -0.52 10.27
CA MET A 103 -19.20 -1.52 10.64
C MET A 103 -18.89 -2.17 12.00
N ILE A 104 -17.63 -2.52 12.25
CA ILE A 104 -17.17 -3.07 13.53
C ILE A 104 -17.29 -2.03 14.64
N SER A 105 -16.95 -0.77 14.38
CA SER A 105 -17.05 0.30 15.37
C SER A 105 -18.49 0.51 15.85
N VAL A 106 -19.46 0.45 14.92
CA VAL A 106 -20.88 0.51 15.23
C VAL A 106 -21.31 -0.72 16.04
N LEU A 107 -20.84 -1.92 15.66
CA LEU A 107 -21.17 -3.16 16.35
C LEU A 107 -20.61 -3.22 17.79
N MET A 108 -19.45 -2.63 18.03
CA MET A 108 -18.87 -2.47 19.38
C MET A 108 -19.57 -1.38 20.22
N GLY A 109 -20.55 -0.66 19.66
CA GLY A 109 -21.22 0.44 20.36
C GLY A 109 -20.30 1.61 20.71
N GLN A 110 -19.14 1.72 20.05
CA GLN A 110 -18.22 2.83 20.28
C GLN A 110 -18.77 4.09 19.58
N PRO A 111 -18.72 5.26 20.23
CA PRO A 111 -19.21 6.50 19.64
C PRO A 111 -18.39 6.82 18.39
N VAL A 112 -19.02 6.65 17.23
CA VAL A 112 -18.39 6.96 15.94
C VAL A 112 -18.32 8.47 15.83
N GLY A 113 -17.11 9.02 16.01
CA GLY A 113 -16.88 10.45 15.90
C GLY A 113 -17.12 10.95 14.47
N TRP A 114 -17.52 12.22 14.33
CA TRP A 114 -17.75 12.82 13.00
C TRP A 114 -16.56 12.69 12.05
N VAL A 115 -15.34 12.69 12.58
CA VAL A 115 -14.11 12.49 11.81
C VAL A 115 -14.05 11.11 11.13
N GLN A 116 -14.51 10.05 11.80
CA GLN A 116 -14.54 8.71 11.21
C GLN A 116 -15.58 8.59 10.09
N ILE A 117 -16.72 9.26 10.26
CA ILE A 117 -17.78 9.29 9.24
C ILE A 117 -17.30 10.04 8.00
N VAL A 118 -16.74 11.23 8.17
CA VAL A 118 -16.20 12.04 7.06
C VAL A 118 -15.04 11.33 6.38
N GLY A 119 -14.12 10.73 7.15
CA GLY A 119 -13.01 9.94 6.61
C GLY A 119 -13.49 8.76 5.78
N THR A 120 -14.46 8.00 6.30
CA THR A 120 -15.04 6.85 5.56
C THR A 120 -15.72 7.31 4.28
N PHE A 121 -16.49 8.39 4.33
CA PHE A 121 -17.15 8.96 3.16
C PHE A 121 -16.15 9.41 2.09
N MET A 122 -15.07 10.06 2.51
CA MET A 122 -13.99 10.51 1.62
C MET A 122 -13.27 9.34 0.95
N VAL A 123 -13.04 8.24 1.68
CA VAL A 123 -12.47 7.03 1.07
C VAL A 123 -13.46 6.40 0.09
N ILE A 124 -14.75 6.28 0.42
CA ILE A 124 -15.76 5.74 -0.50
C ILE A 124 -15.79 6.54 -1.81
N LEU A 125 -15.78 7.87 -1.74
CA LEU A 125 -15.71 8.73 -2.93
C LEU A 125 -14.44 8.51 -3.76
N GLY A 126 -13.29 8.40 -3.09
CA GLY A 126 -12.02 8.07 -3.73
C GLY A 126 -12.05 6.73 -4.46
N VAL A 127 -12.62 5.71 -3.82
CA VAL A 127 -12.75 4.35 -4.37
C VAL A 127 -13.69 4.33 -5.57
N VAL A 128 -14.87 4.95 -5.48
CA VAL A 128 -15.83 5.02 -6.59
C VAL A 128 -15.19 5.67 -7.82
N THR A 129 -14.40 6.72 -7.61
CA THR A 129 -13.69 7.42 -8.70
C THR A 129 -12.54 6.56 -9.27
N ALA A 130 -11.78 5.90 -8.41
CA ALA A 130 -10.67 5.03 -8.80
C ALA A 130 -11.13 3.78 -9.57
N VAL A 131 -12.21 3.14 -9.12
CA VAL A 131 -12.79 1.95 -9.78
C VAL A 131 -13.34 2.31 -11.16
N ARG A 132 -13.91 3.51 -11.34
CA ARG A 132 -14.36 4.01 -12.65
C ARG A 132 -13.20 4.29 -13.62
N THR A 133 -12.02 4.62 -13.11
CA THR A 133 -10.85 5.01 -13.92
C THR A 133 -10.10 3.81 -14.53
N LYS A 134 -10.26 2.57 -14.01
CA LYS A 134 -9.60 1.36 -14.55
C LYS A 134 -10.23 0.77 -15.83
N ARG A 135 -11.00 1.54 -16.60
CA ARG A 135 -11.71 1.04 -17.81
C ARG A 135 -11.16 1.53 -19.16
N THR A 136 -9.95 2.04 -19.23
CA THR A 136 -9.32 2.41 -20.52
C THR A 136 -7.83 2.06 -20.55
N GLY A 137 -7.52 0.78 -20.73
CA GLY A 137 -6.22 0.33 -21.24
C GLY A 137 -6.43 -0.29 -22.62
N PRO A 138 -5.70 0.13 -23.68
CA PRO A 138 -5.98 -0.33 -25.03
C PRO A 138 -5.72 -1.83 -25.13
N SER A 139 -6.71 -2.56 -25.68
CA SER A 139 -6.57 -3.95 -26.06
C SER A 139 -5.48 -4.06 -27.14
N ARG A 140 -4.25 -4.34 -26.71
CA ARG A 140 -3.10 -4.51 -27.60
C ARG A 140 -3.18 -5.93 -28.16
N ASN A 141 -3.93 -6.04 -29.26
CA ASN A 141 -4.15 -7.22 -30.09
C ASN A 141 -2.78 -7.80 -30.54
N HIS A 142 -2.24 -8.78 -29.81
CA HIS A 142 -1.08 -9.57 -30.24
C HIS A 142 -1.57 -10.66 -31.19
N GLY A 143 -1.92 -10.23 -32.40
CA GLY A 143 -2.28 -11.07 -33.54
C GLY A 143 -1.35 -10.89 -34.74
N GLN A 144 -0.18 -10.28 -34.59
CA GLN A 144 0.78 -10.11 -35.68
C GLN A 144 2.04 -10.95 -35.42
N LYS A 145 2.03 -12.21 -35.88
CA LYS A 145 3.26 -12.96 -36.14
C LYS A 145 4.01 -12.24 -37.27
N PRO A 146 5.28 -11.84 -37.12
CA PRO A 146 6.11 -11.55 -38.28
C PRO A 146 6.36 -12.87 -39.01
N THR A 147 5.70 -13.07 -40.14
CA THR A 147 6.11 -14.04 -41.15
C THR A 147 7.47 -13.60 -41.67
N ILE A 148 8.55 -14.10 -41.05
CA ILE A 148 9.89 -14.00 -41.62
C ILE A 148 9.94 -15.08 -42.69
N THR A 149 9.70 -14.66 -43.92
CA THR A 149 10.06 -15.39 -45.15
C THR A 149 11.53 -15.83 -45.07
N ALA A 150 11.75 -17.13 -45.23
CA ALA A 150 13.08 -17.70 -45.44
C ALA A 150 13.72 -17.11 -46.71
N PRO A 151 15.04 -16.84 -46.72
CA PRO A 151 15.74 -16.59 -47.97
C PRO A 151 15.82 -17.90 -48.76
N GLY A 152 15.31 -17.89 -49.99
CA GLY A 152 15.39 -19.02 -50.90
C GLY A 152 16.85 -19.34 -51.29
N PRO A 153 17.15 -20.59 -51.66
CA PRO A 153 18.48 -21.00 -52.06
C PRO A 153 18.86 -20.32 -53.38
N ASN A 154 19.96 -19.57 -53.33
CA ASN A 154 20.67 -19.05 -54.49
C ASN A 154 21.46 -20.20 -55.15
N ASN A 155 21.04 -20.52 -56.38
CA ASN A 155 21.76 -21.19 -57.47
C ASN A 155 22.87 -22.18 -57.11
#